data_AF-A0A7C2RA77-F1
#
_entry.id   AF-A0A7C2RA77-F1
#
_cell.length_a   1.000
_cell.length_b   1.000
_cell.length_c   1.000
_cell.angle_alpha   90.00
_cell.angle_beta   90.00
_cell.angle_gamma   90.00
#
_symmetry.space_group_name_H-M   'P 1'
#
loop_
_entity.id
_entity.type
_entity.pdbx_description
1 polymer ?
#
loop_
_entity_poly.entity_id
_entity_poly.type
_entity_poly.pdbx_seq_one_letter_code
_entity_poly.pdbx_strand_id
1 'polypeptide(L)'
;MTKKLAGDVIVKLYHWIAKKRYLQGKYVYTYERLYIPVPRVFHKHFKSILKGHVKMEVEEQNGRLGVFLTPVKTLSHAESPPDKT
;
A
#
# COMPACT_ATOMS: atom_id res chain seq x y z
N MET A 1 20.07 -14.19 -2.28
CA MET A 1 20.87 -12.96 -2.14
C MET A 1 19.96 -11.76 -2.37
N THR A 2 19.66 -10.99 -1.33
CA THR A 2 18.80 -9.79 -1.42
C THR A 2 19.63 -8.64 -1.98
N LYS A 3 19.31 -8.17 -3.19
CA LYS A 3 20.04 -7.07 -3.82
C LYS A 3 19.60 -5.75 -3.17
N LYS A 4 20.49 -5.04 -2.47
CA LYS A 4 20.22 -3.66 -2.02
C LYS A 4 20.07 -2.79 -3.28
N LEU A 5 18.87 -2.24 -3.48
CA LEU A 5 18.55 -1.45 -4.68
C LEU A 5 19.05 0.00 -4.59
N ALA A 6 19.24 0.52 -3.38
CA ALA A 6 19.76 1.85 -3.11
C ALA A 6 20.29 1.94 -1.66
N GLY A 7 20.90 3.07 -1.31
CA GLY A 7 21.41 3.34 0.04
C GLY A 7 20.31 3.53 1.09
N ASP A 8 20.71 3.58 2.36
CA ASP A 8 19.77 3.70 3.48
C ASP A 8 19.38 5.18 3.68
N VAL A 9 18.08 5.46 3.85
CA VAL A 9 17.55 6.82 4.07
C VAL A 9 16.63 6.80 5.29
N ILE A 10 16.81 7.75 6.20
CA ILE A 10 15.94 7.92 7.36
C ILE A 10 14.65 8.62 6.91
N VAL A 11 13.51 8.01 7.22
CA VAL A 11 12.17 8.53 6.90
C VAL A 11 11.30 8.56 8.15
N LYS A 12 10.35 9.49 8.19
CA LYS A 12 9.34 9.57 9.25
C LYS A 12 8.11 8.76 8.85
N LEU A 13 7.63 7.89 9.75
CA LEU A 13 6.31 7.28 9.64
C LEU A 13 5.26 8.31 10.08
N TYR A 14 4.25 8.51 9.24
CA TYR A 14 3.16 9.42 9.55
C TYR A 14 1.90 8.64 9.92
N HIS A 15 1.19 9.19 10.90
CA HIS A 15 -0.11 8.71 11.33
C HIS A 15 -1.12 9.83 11.16
N TRP A 16 -2.13 9.60 10.33
CA TRP A 16 -3.24 10.53 10.12
C TRP A 16 -4.54 9.92 10.66
N ILE A 17 -5.16 10.63 11.60
CA ILE A 17 -6.44 10.25 12.20
C ILE A 17 -7.50 11.24 11.72
N ALA A 18 -8.52 10.74 11.03
CA ALA A 18 -9.69 11.50 10.60
C ALA A 18 -10.92 11.05 11.39
N LYS A 19 -11.62 12.00 12.01
CA LYS A 19 -12.91 11.76 12.68
C LYS A 19 -14.00 12.37 11.82
N LYS A 20 -14.87 11.56 11.24
CA LYS A 20 -16.04 12.10 10.52
C LYS A 20 -17.13 12.50 11.54
N ARG A 21 -18.20 13.18 11.15
CA ARG A 21 -19.41 13.36 11.98
C ARG A 21 -20.62 12.94 11.14
N TYR A 22 -21.58 12.21 11.71
CA TYR A 22 -22.83 11.81 11.07
C TYR A 22 -23.98 12.38 11.89
N LEU A 23 -25.16 12.49 11.26
CA LEU A 23 -26.41 13.09 11.72
C LEU A 23 -26.53 13.24 13.25
N GLN A 24 -26.79 14.48 13.69
CA GLN A 24 -27.11 14.86 15.08
C GLN A 24 -26.00 14.68 16.14
N GLY A 25 -24.73 14.82 15.76
CA GLY A 25 -23.65 15.00 16.74
C GLY A 25 -23.22 13.73 17.49
N LYS A 26 -23.73 12.56 17.11
CA LYS A 26 -23.16 11.27 17.55
C LYS A 26 -21.78 11.08 16.90
N TYR A 27 -20.78 10.80 17.73
CA TYR A 27 -19.41 10.53 17.30
C TYR A 27 -19.30 9.22 16.50
N VAL A 28 -18.23 9.13 15.72
CA VAL A 28 -18.20 8.54 14.39
C VAL A 28 -16.90 7.81 14.17
N TYR A 29 -16.97 6.77 13.35
CA TYR A 29 -15.86 6.10 12.69
C TYR A 29 -14.59 6.95 12.66
N THR A 30 -13.65 6.58 13.53
CA THR A 30 -12.26 7.01 13.47
C THR A 30 -11.61 6.27 12.32
N TYR A 31 -11.21 7.02 11.31
CA TYR A 31 -10.48 6.47 10.18
C TYR A 31 -9.01 6.83 10.33
N GLU A 32 -8.17 5.81 10.41
CA GLU A 32 -6.75 5.96 10.63
C GLU A 32 -5.98 5.54 9.38
N ARG A 33 -4.96 6.33 9.02
CA ARG A 33 -4.03 6.04 7.93
C ARG A 33 -2.60 6.14 8.45
N LEU A 34 -1.87 5.04 8.33
CA LEU A 34 -0.42 5.03 8.48
C LEU A 34 0.22 5.05 7.10
N TYR A 35 1.20 5.92 6.88
CA TYR A 35 1.92 5.96 5.62
C TYR A 35 3.37 6.38 5.80
N ILE A 36 4.21 5.84 4.92
CA ILE A 36 5.63 6.20 4.82
C ILE A 36 5.78 6.96 3.50
N PRO A 37 6.27 8.21 3.51
CA PRO A 37 6.60 8.90 2.28
C PRO A 37 7.74 8.13 1.60
N VAL A 38 7.62 7.86 0.31
CA VAL A 38 8.70 7.22 -0.45
C VAL A 38 9.67 8.31 -0.94
N PRO A 39 10.94 8.34 -0.46
CA PRO A 39 11.94 9.27 -0.96
C PRO A 39 12.12 9.20 -2.48
N ARG A 40 12.41 10.36 -3.08
CA ARG A 40 12.60 10.50 -4.54
C ARG A 40 13.63 9.52 -5.11
N VAL A 41 14.67 9.22 -4.33
CA VAL A 41 15.73 8.26 -4.71
C VAL A 41 15.18 6.86 -5.00
N PHE A 42 14.07 6.46 -4.38
CA PHE A 42 13.47 5.15 -4.58
C PHE A 42 12.33 5.13 -5.61
N HIS A 43 11.89 6.30 -6.11
CA HIS A 43 10.72 6.38 -7.00
C HIS A 43 10.83 5.50 -8.24
N LYS A 44 12.04 5.35 -8.81
CA LYS A 44 12.26 4.48 -9.98
C LYS A 44 11.89 3.01 -9.71
N HIS A 45 12.06 2.54 -8.48
CA HIS A 45 11.73 1.16 -8.09
C HIS A 45 10.22 0.97 -7.84
N PHE A 46 9.53 2.03 -7.40
CA PHE A 46 8.08 1.99 -7.17
C PHE A 46 7.25 2.23 -8.44
N LYS A 47 7.81 2.88 -9.46
CA LYS A 47 7.09 3.23 -10.70
C LYS A 47 6.39 2.03 -11.37
N SER A 48 7.00 0.86 -11.34
CA SER A 48 6.44 -0.36 -11.95
C SER A 48 5.22 -0.90 -11.19
N ILE A 49 5.10 -0.61 -9.89
CA ILE A 49 4.05 -1.17 -9.04
C ILE A 49 2.91 -0.18 -8.74
N LEU A 50 3.09 1.12 -9.03
CA LEU A 50 2.11 2.17 -8.75
C LEU A 50 0.78 2.05 -9.51
N LYS A 51 0.75 1.35 -10.65
CA LYS A 51 -0.44 1.27 -11.52
C LYS A 51 -1.37 0.11 -11.22
N GLY A 52 -1.00 -0.79 -10.30
CA GLY A 52 -1.73 -2.02 -10.02
C GLY A 52 -2.07 -2.17 -8.54
N HIS A 53 -2.90 -3.16 -8.25
CA HIS A 53 -3.05 -3.64 -6.89
C HIS A 53 -1.78 -4.38 -6.47
N VAL A 54 -1.35 -4.16 -5.23
CA VAL A 54 -0.20 -4.84 -4.65
C VAL A 54 -0.65 -5.62 -3.42
N LYS A 55 -0.17 -6.85 -3.29
CA LYS A 55 -0.23 -7.61 -2.05
C LYS A 55 0.87 -7.08 -1.13
N MET A 56 0.52 -6.82 0.12
CA MET A 56 1.43 -6.35 1.15
C MET A 56 1.64 -7.45 2.18
N GLU A 57 2.89 -7.75 2.48
CA GLU A 57 3.32 -8.66 3.55
C GLU A 57 4.23 -7.89 4.50
N VAL A 58 4.06 -8.11 5.80
CA VAL A 58 4.84 -7.45 6.85
C VAL A 58 5.46 -8.53 7.70
N GLU A 59 6.78 -8.49 7.83
CA GLU A 59 7.53 -9.44 8.63
C GLU A 59 8.48 -8.71 9.56
N GLU A 60 8.68 -9.25 10.75
CA GLU A 60 9.74 -8.79 11.66
C GLU A 60 10.93 -9.72 11.54
N GLN A 61 12.10 -9.16 11.21
CA GLN A 61 13.35 -9.92 11.11
C GLN A 61 14.47 -9.14 11.80
N ASN A 62 15.09 -9.74 12.83
CA ASN A 62 16.23 -9.16 13.56
C ASN A 62 15.95 -7.75 14.10
N GLY A 63 14.76 -7.53 14.67
CA GLY A 63 14.34 -6.23 15.22
C GLY A 63 14.07 -5.16 14.15
N ARG A 64 13.91 -5.57 12.88
CA ARG A 64 13.53 -4.70 11.77
C ARG A 64 12.18 -5.12 11.23
N LEU A 65 11.35 -4.14 10.93
CA LEU A 65 10.09 -4.36 10.22
C LEU A 65 10.34 -4.29 8.70
N GLY A 66 10.16 -5.41 8.01
CA GLY A 66 10.20 -5.51 6.56
C GLY A 66 8.81 -5.41 5.96
N VAL A 67 8.63 -4.55 4.95
CA VAL A 67 7.41 -4.49 4.15
C VAL A 67 7.73 -4.96 2.74
N PHE A 68 7.05 -6.03 2.31
CA PHE A 68 7.21 -6.62 1.00
C PHE A 68 5.96 -6.36 0.17
N LEU A 69 6.16 -5.80 -1.03
CA LEU A 69 5.08 -5.46 -1.95
C LEU A 69 5.21 -6.31 -3.21
N THR A 70 4.18 -7.10 -3.49
CA THR A 70 4.11 -7.98 -4.66
C THR A 70 2.98 -7.51 -5.56
N PRO A 71 3.25 -7.10 -6.82
CA PRO A 71 2.19 -6.77 -7.77
C PRO A 71 1.24 -7.95 -7.96
N VAL A 72 -0.06 -7.69 -7.82
CA VAL A 72 -1.10 -8.64 -8.18
C VAL A 72 -1.44 -8.39 -9.64
N LYS A 73 -1.36 -9.43 -10.48
CA LYS A 73 -1.96 -9.35 -11.82
C LYS A 73 -3.45 -9.13 -11.62
N THR A 74 -3.97 -7.98 -12.04
CA THR A 74 -5.41 -7.74 -12.10
C THR A 74 -6.00 -8.90 -12.88
N LEU A 75 -6.97 -9.62 -12.31
CA LEU A 75 -7.77 -10.57 -13.07
C LEU A 75 -8.33 -9.78 -14.27
N SER A 76 -7.92 -10.15 -15.48
CA SER A 76 -8.59 -9.71 -16.70
C SER A 76 -10.09 -9.92 -16.48
N HIS A 77 -10.91 -8.93 -16.86
CA HIS A 77 -12.36 -9.06 -16.83
C HIS A 77 -12.78 -10.46 -17.24
N ALA A 78 -13.70 -11.07 -16.46
CA ALA A 78 -14.33 -12.31 -16.84
C ALA A 78 -14.79 -12.19 -18.30
N GLU A 79 -14.45 -13.19 -19.12
CA GLU A 79 -14.97 -13.30 -20.48
C GLU A 79 -16.47 -13.05 -20.44
N SER A 80 -16.96 -12.18 -21.32
CA SER A 80 -18.39 -11.86 -21.42
C SER A 80 -19.19 -13.17 -21.41
N PRO A 81 -20.29 -13.25 -20.64
CA PRO A 81 -21.10 -14.46 -20.60
C PRO A 81 -21.49 -14.88 -22.02
N PRO A 82 -21.52 -16.19 -22.32
CA PRO A 82 -21.87 -16.68 -23.65
C PRO A 82 -23.23 -16.11 -24.07
N ASP A 83 -23.32 -15.72 -25.34
CA ASP A 83 -24.53 -15.14 -25.91
C ASP A 83 -25.68 -16.15 -25.71
N LYS A 84 -26.80 -15.67 -25.17
CA LYS A 84 -27.97 -16.54 -24.93
C LYS A 84 -28.61 -16.83 -26.29
N THR A 85 -28.39 -18.04 -26.79
CA THR A 85 -29.14 -18.63 -27.90
C THR A 85 -30.55 -19.03 -27.46
#